data_AF-A0A3M0X0A0-F1
#
_entry.id   AF-A0A3M0X0A0-F1
#
_cell.length_a   1.000
_cell.length_b   1.000
_cell.length_c   1.000
_cell.angle_alpha   90.00
_cell.angle_beta   90.00
_cell.angle_gamma   90.00
#
_symmetry.space_group_name_H-M   'P 1'
#
loop_
_entity.id
_entity.type
_entity.pdbx_description
1 polymer ?
#
loop_
_entity_poly.entity_id
_entity_poly.type
_entity_poly.pdbx_seq_one_letter_code
_entity_poly.pdbx_strand_id
1 'polypeptide(L)'
;MSAQEKLIQLASAIKNSPLGFKKKSGEDVIEVSIPASTAAAFYEKVRATLEYQDEHLLRRNAIARILRRLLGGNGNAHDMAKILLTELVWGKYLPNKEIPVRFADELADVFLKYEPIFLAAQRVENKEYAFQWILDVLSTEIEYKIMSHQDIELMATFMYEELKKRVEWDEKLNYHQEEKDLRLFIATHKMLLKSNLATLRYRTFLLYYPDWTYANSELINEIAGNIARVINTVDYQVEHPLTHRLALKVRRKAGVFRVLLDVIKNDNNFQETVSNVEALDKAVEKSLKKNTDIFRKKLKRTAVRAVLFLFITKMFLALIMEVPYDYLIHGRLFFVPLLINILFPPLLLAFI
;
A
#
# COMPACT_ATOMS: atom_id res chain seq x y z
N MET A 1 1.94 -0.85 -34.98
CA MET A 1 2.74 -0.16 -33.95
C MET A 1 3.83 -1.10 -33.47
N SER A 2 5.09 -0.72 -33.67
CA SER A 2 6.25 -1.51 -33.22
C SER A 2 6.32 -1.56 -31.69
N ALA A 3 7.05 -2.53 -31.13
CA ALA A 3 7.24 -2.61 -29.67
C ALA A 3 7.94 -1.35 -29.10
N GLN A 4 8.82 -0.74 -29.89
CA GLN A 4 9.54 0.48 -29.55
C GLN A 4 8.60 1.70 -29.49
N GLU A 5 7.69 1.84 -30.46
CA GLU A 5 6.67 2.91 -30.45
C GLU A 5 5.77 2.83 -29.23
N LYS A 6 5.34 1.61 -28.85
CA LYS A 6 4.57 1.37 -27.61
C LYS A 6 5.31 1.83 -26.36
N LEU A 7 6.61 1.53 -26.27
CA LEU A 7 7.43 1.93 -25.12
C LEU A 7 7.65 3.45 -25.06
N ILE A 8 7.81 4.11 -26.20
CA ILE A 8 7.94 5.58 -26.26
C ILE A 8 6.65 6.27 -25.81
N GLN A 9 5.49 5.79 -26.27
CA GLN A 9 4.18 6.29 -25.83
C GLN A 9 3.94 6.05 -24.33
N LEU A 10 4.31 4.87 -23.82
CA LEU A 10 4.24 4.59 -22.39
C LEU A 10 5.14 5.55 -21.59
N ALA A 11 6.35 5.80 -22.06
CA ALA A 11 7.30 6.68 -21.40
C ALA A 11 6.83 8.14 -21.35
N SER A 12 6.23 8.64 -22.43
CA SER A 12 5.66 9.99 -22.44
C SER A 12 4.48 10.11 -21.47
N ALA A 13 3.59 9.11 -21.43
CA ALA A 13 2.46 9.07 -20.48
C ALA A 13 2.93 9.01 -19.02
N ILE A 14 3.94 8.21 -18.72
CA ILE A 14 4.53 8.10 -17.36
C ILE A 14 5.17 9.42 -16.94
N LYS A 15 5.95 10.07 -17.81
CA LYS A 15 6.62 11.34 -17.48
C LYS A 15 5.65 12.50 -17.28
N ASN A 16 4.49 12.45 -17.92
CA ASN A 16 3.43 13.44 -17.78
C ASN A 16 2.45 13.16 -16.63
N SER A 17 2.62 12.03 -15.92
CA SER A 17 1.76 11.68 -14.80
C SER A 17 1.88 12.69 -13.66
N PRO A 18 0.77 13.16 -13.06
CA PRO A 18 0.79 14.12 -11.97
C PRO A 18 1.39 13.47 -10.71
N LEU A 19 2.00 14.28 -9.85
CA LEU A 19 2.64 13.82 -8.61
C LEU A 19 1.67 13.66 -7.42
N GLY A 20 0.36 13.87 -7.61
CA GLY A 20 -0.66 13.93 -6.55
C GLY A 20 -1.19 15.35 -6.38
N PHE A 21 -1.40 15.78 -5.12
CA PHE A 21 -1.87 17.14 -4.80
C PHE A 21 -0.88 18.20 -5.31
N LYS A 22 -1.41 19.24 -6.00
CA LYS A 22 -0.64 20.41 -6.44
C LYS A 22 -1.13 21.65 -5.72
N LYS A 23 -0.23 22.30 -4.98
CA LYS A 23 -0.48 23.60 -4.36
C LYS A 23 -0.60 24.69 -5.42
N LYS A 24 -1.63 25.53 -5.34
CA LYS A 24 -1.68 26.80 -6.10
C LYS A 24 -0.94 27.89 -5.31
N SER A 25 -0.35 28.85 -6.02
CA SER A 25 0.32 29.98 -5.36
C SER A 25 -0.67 30.74 -4.46
N GLY A 26 -0.26 31.06 -3.23
CA GLY A 26 -1.09 31.77 -2.25
C GLY A 26 -2.14 30.92 -1.52
N GLU A 27 -2.16 29.60 -1.71
CA GLU A 27 -3.15 28.73 -1.08
C GLU A 27 -2.77 28.32 0.35
N ASP A 28 -3.77 28.32 1.24
CA ASP A 28 -3.66 27.82 2.61
C ASP A 28 -3.36 26.33 2.63
N VAL A 29 -2.42 25.94 3.49
CA VAL A 29 -1.94 24.58 3.62
C VAL A 29 -2.15 24.05 5.02
N ILE A 30 -2.26 22.73 5.13
CA ILE A 30 -2.27 22.04 6.40
C ILE A 30 -0.89 22.19 7.03
N GLU A 31 -0.84 23.04 8.04
CA GLU A 31 0.30 23.22 8.91
C GLU A 31 -0.02 22.61 10.27
N VAL A 32 0.84 21.73 10.72
CA VAL A 32 0.76 21.22 12.08
C VAL A 32 2.06 21.47 12.81
N SER A 33 1.96 22.01 14.03
CA SER A 33 3.08 21.98 14.97
C SER A 33 3.31 20.52 15.32
N ILE A 34 4.51 20.01 15.03
CA ILE A 34 4.89 18.63 15.37
C ILE A 34 5.45 18.69 16.80
N PRO A 35 4.73 18.26 17.85
CA PRO A 35 5.34 18.18 19.16
C PRO A 35 6.39 17.08 19.10
N ALA A 36 7.63 17.39 19.48
CA ALA A 36 8.75 16.46 19.37
C ALA A 36 8.66 15.22 20.30
N SER A 37 7.62 15.09 21.14
CA SER A 37 7.70 14.32 22.39
C SER A 37 6.53 13.38 22.73
N THR A 38 5.54 13.10 21.86
CA THR A 38 4.56 12.05 22.21
C THR A 38 5.18 10.67 21.99
N ALA A 39 5.24 9.86 23.06
CA ALA A 39 5.68 8.47 23.01
C ALA A 39 4.95 7.65 21.92
N ALA A 40 3.70 8.01 21.61
CA ALA A 40 2.91 7.45 20.51
C ALA A 40 3.51 7.72 19.12
N ALA A 41 4.03 8.93 18.85
CA ALA A 41 4.67 9.28 17.59
C ALA A 41 6.03 8.57 17.42
N PHE A 42 6.75 8.38 18.54
CA PHE A 42 7.97 7.57 18.55
C PHE A 42 7.67 6.08 18.33
N TYR A 43 6.62 5.55 18.97
CA TYR A 43 6.17 4.17 18.82
C TYR A 43 5.74 3.86 17.38
N GLU A 44 4.93 4.72 16.74
CA GLU A 44 4.53 4.53 15.35
C GLU A 44 5.72 4.64 14.39
N LYS A 45 6.66 5.56 14.64
CA LYS A 45 7.88 5.65 13.83
C LYS A 45 8.73 4.38 13.93
N VAL A 46 8.83 3.77 15.12
CA VAL A 46 9.52 2.49 15.30
C VAL A 46 8.75 1.37 14.59
N ARG A 47 7.43 1.25 14.80
CA ARG A 47 6.57 0.24 14.15
C ARG A 47 6.61 0.31 12.63
N ALA A 48 6.37 1.48 12.05
CA ALA A 48 6.38 1.68 10.60
C ALA A 48 7.75 1.35 9.97
N THR A 49 8.84 1.50 10.73
CA THR A 49 10.18 1.12 10.26
C THR A 49 10.52 -0.36 10.38
N LEU A 50 9.74 -1.12 11.17
CA LEU A 50 9.80 -2.58 11.24
C LEU A 50 8.99 -3.23 10.12
N GLU A 51 7.90 -2.61 9.70
CA GLU A 51 7.09 -3.08 8.57
C GLU A 51 7.88 -2.93 7.25
N TYR A 52 8.36 -4.06 6.71
CA TYR A 52 8.96 -4.14 5.38
C TYR A 52 7.87 -4.01 4.30
N GLN A 53 7.27 -2.84 4.18
CA GLN A 53 6.26 -2.52 3.18
C GLN A 53 6.72 -1.35 2.30
N ASP A 54 6.11 -1.23 1.13
CA ASP A 54 6.28 -0.06 0.26
C ASP A 54 5.50 1.12 0.84
N GLU A 55 5.92 2.34 0.52
CA GLU A 55 5.43 3.57 1.17
C GLU A 55 3.91 3.75 1.07
N HIS A 56 3.34 3.43 -0.10
CA HIS A 56 1.89 3.47 -0.33
C HIS A 56 1.11 2.51 0.58
N LEU A 57 1.66 1.32 0.87
CA LEU A 57 1.04 0.37 1.79
C LEU A 57 1.08 0.86 3.24
N LEU A 58 2.19 1.47 3.66
CA LEU A 58 2.32 2.06 5.00
C LEU A 58 1.34 3.21 5.20
N ARG A 59 1.23 4.10 4.20
CA ARG A 59 0.28 5.21 4.22
C ARG A 59 -1.17 4.71 4.23
N ARG A 60 -1.52 3.73 3.39
CA ARG A 60 -2.87 3.12 3.41
C ARG A 60 -3.20 2.47 4.76
N ASN A 61 -2.24 1.75 5.38
CA ASN A 61 -2.43 1.20 6.72
C ASN A 61 -2.70 2.29 7.76
N ALA A 62 -1.96 3.40 7.70
CA ALA A 62 -2.19 4.54 8.58
C ALA A 62 -3.59 5.11 8.36
N ILE A 63 -4.00 5.32 7.11
CA ILE A 63 -5.36 5.77 6.75
C ILE A 63 -6.41 4.82 7.35
N ALA A 64 -6.30 3.51 7.12
CA ALA A 64 -7.26 2.54 7.64
C ALA A 64 -7.38 2.57 9.18
N ARG A 65 -6.27 2.73 9.91
CA ARG A 65 -6.28 2.83 11.38
C ARG A 65 -6.95 4.12 11.86
N ILE A 66 -6.61 5.25 11.24
CA ILE A 66 -7.19 6.55 11.58
C ILE A 66 -8.70 6.52 11.32
N LEU A 67 -9.11 6.04 10.14
CA LEU A 67 -10.52 5.92 9.77
C LEU A 67 -11.30 4.99 10.68
N ARG A 68 -10.75 3.83 11.07
CA ARG A 68 -11.41 2.94 12.04
C ARG A 68 -11.77 3.66 13.33
N ARG A 69 -10.88 4.54 13.80
CA ARG A 69 -11.12 5.33 15.02
C ARG A 69 -12.13 6.46 14.78
N LEU A 70 -12.10 7.10 13.61
CA LEU A 70 -12.98 8.23 13.27
C LEU A 70 -14.42 7.80 12.99
N LEU A 71 -14.62 6.70 12.26
CA LEU A 71 -15.94 6.19 11.88
C LEU A 71 -16.77 5.69 13.08
N GLY A 72 -16.15 5.56 14.26
CA GLY A 72 -16.86 5.30 15.51
C GLY A 72 -17.37 6.55 16.24
N GLY A 73 -17.10 7.76 15.72
CA GLY A 73 -17.49 9.03 16.32
C GLY A 73 -18.56 9.79 15.52
N ASN A 74 -19.22 10.76 16.16
CA ASN A 74 -20.30 11.58 15.56
C ASN A 74 -19.79 12.82 14.78
N GLY A 75 -18.64 12.72 14.10
CA GLY A 75 -18.07 13.83 13.33
C GLY A 75 -18.68 13.96 11.93
N ASN A 76 -18.76 15.17 11.38
CA ASN A 76 -19.13 15.35 9.98
C ASN A 76 -17.97 14.96 9.03
N ALA A 77 -18.28 14.72 7.76
CA ALA A 77 -17.31 14.25 6.75
C ALA A 77 -16.07 15.14 6.60
N HIS A 78 -16.28 16.45 6.63
CA HIS A 78 -15.21 17.41 6.44
C HIS A 78 -14.25 17.48 7.66
N ASP A 79 -14.78 17.39 8.88
CA ASP A 79 -13.97 17.32 10.09
C ASP A 79 -13.16 16.00 10.12
N MET A 80 -13.77 14.89 9.69
CA MET A 80 -13.04 13.62 9.52
C MET A 80 -11.87 13.76 8.53
N ALA A 81 -12.08 14.45 7.39
CA ALA A 81 -11.03 14.70 6.41
C ALA A 81 -9.88 15.54 6.98
N LYS A 82 -10.21 16.61 7.70
CA LYS A 82 -9.21 17.45 8.37
C LYS A 82 -8.40 16.67 9.40
N ILE A 83 -9.05 15.88 10.25
CA ILE A 83 -8.36 15.06 11.25
C ILE A 83 -7.47 14.03 10.57
N LEU A 84 -7.96 13.34 9.54
CA LEU A 84 -7.18 12.36 8.78
C LEU A 84 -5.91 12.98 8.21
N LEU A 85 -6.02 14.10 7.49
CA LEU A 85 -4.86 14.75 6.88
C LEU A 85 -3.87 15.25 7.93
N THR A 86 -4.37 15.85 9.02
CA THR A 86 -3.54 16.33 10.15
C THR A 86 -2.75 15.19 10.78
N GLU A 87 -3.39 14.04 11.03
CA GLU A 87 -2.72 12.87 11.62
C GLU A 87 -1.74 12.20 10.67
N LEU A 88 -1.99 12.21 9.36
CA LEU A 88 -1.04 11.74 8.37
C LEU A 88 0.21 12.63 8.29
N VAL A 89 0.06 13.95 8.41
CA VAL A 89 1.18 14.89 8.51
C VAL A 89 1.96 14.67 9.82
N TRP A 90 1.27 14.53 10.96
CA TRP A 90 1.89 14.19 12.24
C TRP A 90 2.66 12.87 12.22
N GLY A 91 2.07 11.84 11.60
CA GLY A 91 2.68 10.53 11.42
C GLY A 91 3.82 10.50 10.39
N LYS A 92 4.10 11.63 9.71
CA LYS A 92 5.07 11.76 8.61
C LYS A 92 4.79 10.83 7.43
N TYR A 93 3.53 10.45 7.26
CA TYR A 93 3.03 9.78 6.05
C TYR A 93 2.79 10.79 4.92
N LEU A 94 2.66 12.07 5.27
CA LEU A 94 2.51 13.18 4.34
C LEU A 94 3.41 14.36 4.72
N PRO A 95 3.84 15.17 3.73
CA PRO A 95 4.67 16.36 3.97
C PRO A 95 3.87 17.47 4.68
N ASN A 96 4.52 18.15 5.62
CA ASN A 96 3.95 19.32 6.30
C ASN A 96 3.99 20.55 5.39
N LYS A 97 2.98 21.42 5.46
CA LYS A 97 2.87 22.68 4.69
C LYS A 97 2.79 22.54 3.16
N GLU A 98 2.52 21.34 2.65
CA GLU A 98 2.37 21.11 1.20
C GLU A 98 0.94 20.80 0.78
N ILE A 99 0.10 20.26 1.68
CA ILE A 99 -1.27 19.84 1.36
C ILE A 99 -2.22 21.03 1.47
N PRO A 100 -2.94 21.41 0.40
CA PRO A 100 -3.96 22.45 0.45
C PRO A 100 -5.12 22.13 1.40
N VAL A 101 -5.65 23.12 2.09
CA VAL A 101 -6.83 22.94 2.97
C VAL A 101 -8.06 22.49 2.17
N ARG A 102 -8.24 22.97 0.93
CA ARG A 102 -9.34 22.53 0.03
C ARG A 102 -9.37 21.03 -0.23
N PHE A 103 -8.23 20.35 -0.06
CA PHE A 103 -8.14 18.91 -0.26
C PHE A 103 -8.97 18.14 0.79
N ALA A 104 -9.27 18.77 1.93
CA ALA A 104 -10.23 18.22 2.90
C ALA A 104 -11.64 18.13 2.31
N ASP A 105 -12.08 19.09 1.49
CA ASP A 105 -13.38 19.04 0.82
C ASP A 105 -13.43 17.88 -0.19
N GLU A 106 -12.37 17.71 -0.98
CA GLU A 106 -12.27 16.61 -1.95
C GLU A 106 -12.30 15.21 -1.30
N LEU A 107 -11.82 15.08 -0.06
CA LEU A 107 -11.90 13.85 0.72
C LEU A 107 -13.24 13.70 1.45
N ALA A 108 -13.88 14.82 1.83
CA ALA A 108 -15.21 14.80 2.44
C ALA A 108 -16.23 14.16 1.49
N ASP A 109 -16.16 14.47 0.19
CA ASP A 109 -17.00 13.84 -0.84
C ASP A 109 -16.84 12.31 -0.87
N VAL A 110 -15.61 11.81 -0.67
CA VAL A 110 -15.35 10.38 -0.60
C VAL A 110 -16.04 9.78 0.63
N PHE A 111 -15.97 10.44 1.79
CA PHE A 111 -16.67 9.92 2.98
C PHE A 111 -18.18 9.88 2.81
N LEU A 112 -18.77 10.93 2.24
CA LEU A 112 -20.21 11.00 1.96
C LEU A 112 -20.64 9.88 1.01
N LYS A 113 -19.83 9.57 -0.01
CA LYS A 113 -20.08 8.44 -0.93
C LYS A 113 -20.15 7.10 -0.21
N TYR A 114 -19.33 6.88 0.82
CA TYR A 114 -19.24 5.61 1.53
C TYR A 114 -20.23 5.46 2.69
N GLU A 115 -20.86 6.54 3.16
CA GLU A 115 -21.82 6.50 4.26
C GLU A 115 -22.99 5.54 4.00
N PRO A 116 -23.69 5.58 2.84
CA PRO A 116 -24.76 4.61 2.54
C PRO A 116 -24.27 3.16 2.50
N ILE A 117 -23.02 2.93 2.09
CA ILE A 117 -22.41 1.61 2.02
C ILE A 117 -22.19 1.04 3.42
N PHE A 118 -21.68 1.85 4.36
CA PHE A 118 -21.54 1.45 5.76
C PHE A 118 -22.88 1.20 6.43
N LEU A 119 -23.90 2.01 6.14
CA LEU A 119 -25.26 1.78 6.66
C LEU A 119 -25.85 0.46 6.14
N ALA A 120 -25.66 0.15 4.86
CA ALA A 120 -26.11 -1.11 4.28
C ALA A 120 -25.36 -2.32 4.88
N ALA A 121 -24.06 -2.18 5.16
CA ALA A 121 -23.25 -3.23 5.77
C ALA A 121 -23.73 -3.67 7.15
N GLN A 122 -24.40 -2.79 7.91
CA GLN A 122 -25.01 -3.15 9.21
C GLN A 122 -26.16 -4.16 9.09
N ARG A 123 -26.70 -4.36 7.88
CA ARG A 123 -27.81 -5.28 7.59
C ARG A 123 -27.32 -6.63 7.04
N VAL A 124 -26.03 -6.77 6.75
CA VAL A 124 -25.42 -8.03 6.30
C VAL A 124 -25.18 -8.95 7.49
N GLU A 125 -25.17 -10.26 7.24
CA GLU A 125 -24.94 -11.30 8.26
C GLU A 125 -23.64 -11.08 9.05
N ASN A 126 -22.50 -10.93 8.34
CA ASN A 126 -21.21 -10.66 8.97
C ASN A 126 -20.83 -9.17 8.90
N LYS A 127 -21.39 -8.39 9.82
CA LYS A 127 -21.25 -6.92 9.88
C LYS A 127 -19.81 -6.46 10.09
N GLU A 128 -19.06 -7.15 10.97
CA GLU A 128 -17.67 -6.80 11.27
C GLU A 128 -16.77 -7.02 10.04
N TYR A 129 -16.97 -8.15 9.34
CA TYR A 129 -16.27 -8.42 8.11
C TYR A 129 -16.61 -7.41 7.01
N ALA A 130 -17.90 -7.10 6.82
CA ALA A 130 -18.32 -6.11 5.84
C ALA A 130 -17.74 -4.72 6.15
N PHE A 131 -17.75 -4.31 7.42
CA PHE A 131 -17.12 -3.07 7.87
C PHE A 131 -15.62 -3.06 7.53
N GLN A 132 -14.91 -4.15 7.84
CA GLN A 132 -13.49 -4.26 7.51
C GLN A 132 -13.23 -4.18 6.00
N TRP A 133 -14.04 -4.86 5.21
CA TRP A 133 -13.91 -4.89 3.75
C TRP A 133 -14.13 -3.49 3.16
N ILE A 134 -15.15 -2.76 3.63
CA ILE A 134 -15.42 -1.40 3.17
C ILE A 134 -14.30 -0.46 3.60
N LEU A 135 -13.77 -0.62 4.81
CA LEU A 135 -12.61 0.13 5.29
C LEU A 135 -11.36 -0.11 4.42
N ASP A 136 -11.13 -1.34 3.96
CA ASP A 136 -10.03 -1.67 3.04
C ASP A 136 -10.19 -0.93 1.70
N VAL A 137 -11.39 -0.92 1.14
CA VAL A 137 -11.69 -0.23 -0.13
C VAL A 137 -11.59 1.28 0.04
N LEU A 138 -12.23 1.85 1.06
CA LEU A 138 -12.20 3.30 1.36
C LEU A 138 -10.77 3.80 1.60
N SER A 139 -10.01 3.10 2.45
CA SER A 139 -8.63 3.51 2.75
C SER A 139 -7.72 3.46 1.53
N THR A 140 -7.97 2.52 0.60
CA THR A 140 -7.24 2.46 -0.67
C THR A 140 -7.66 3.59 -1.61
N GLU A 141 -8.95 3.88 -1.74
CA GLU A 141 -9.41 4.99 -2.57
C GLU A 141 -8.84 6.33 -2.10
N ILE A 142 -8.88 6.60 -0.79
CA ILE A 142 -8.29 7.83 -0.23
C ILE A 142 -6.80 7.88 -0.49
N GLU A 143 -6.09 6.76 -0.35
CA GLU A 143 -4.65 6.71 -0.61
C GLU A 143 -4.32 7.01 -2.08
N TYR A 144 -5.11 6.47 -3.02
CA TYR A 144 -5.03 6.77 -4.45
C TYR A 144 -5.41 8.23 -4.79
N LYS A 145 -6.31 8.84 -4.00
CA LYS A 145 -6.67 10.25 -4.17
C LYS A 145 -5.58 11.18 -3.64
N ILE A 146 -4.96 10.83 -2.51
CA ILE A 146 -3.84 11.59 -1.91
C ILE A 146 -2.58 11.52 -2.79
N MET A 147 -2.20 10.32 -3.24
CA MET A 147 -0.98 10.11 -4.02
C MET A 147 -1.29 9.50 -5.38
N SER A 148 -0.69 10.08 -6.41
CA SER A 148 -0.80 9.53 -7.76
C SER A 148 -0.03 8.22 -7.88
N HIS A 149 -0.70 7.21 -8.42
CA HIS A 149 -0.13 5.92 -8.80
C HIS A 149 -0.16 5.71 -10.31
N GLN A 150 -0.40 6.77 -11.09
CA GLN A 150 -0.65 6.64 -12.53
C GLN A 150 0.54 6.00 -13.27
N ASP A 151 1.77 6.29 -12.87
CA ASP A 151 2.96 5.73 -13.51
C ASP A 151 3.03 4.20 -13.41
N ILE A 152 2.82 3.66 -12.21
CA ILE A 152 2.86 2.23 -11.96
C ILE A 152 1.60 1.52 -12.48
N GLU A 153 0.46 2.19 -12.49
CA GLU A 153 -0.79 1.69 -13.09
C GLU A 153 -0.68 1.61 -14.63
N LEU A 154 -0.10 2.61 -15.28
CA LEU A 154 0.21 2.56 -16.71
C LEU A 154 1.18 1.40 -17.03
N MET A 155 2.20 1.21 -16.19
CA MET A 155 3.10 0.06 -16.32
C MET A 155 2.38 -1.28 -16.08
N ALA A 156 1.41 -1.34 -15.17
CA ALA A 156 0.60 -2.54 -14.93
C ALA A 156 -0.26 -2.90 -16.13
N THR A 157 -0.92 -1.90 -16.73
CA THR A 157 -1.70 -2.08 -17.96
C THR A 157 -0.81 -2.58 -19.09
N PHE A 158 0.34 -1.94 -19.31
CA PHE A 158 1.29 -2.36 -20.34
C PHE A 158 1.79 -3.81 -20.10
N MET A 159 2.16 -4.13 -18.86
CA MET A 159 2.58 -5.47 -18.49
C MET A 159 1.46 -6.51 -18.70
N TYR A 160 0.23 -6.19 -18.32
CA TYR A 160 -0.93 -7.04 -18.52
C TYR A 160 -1.14 -7.34 -20.01
N GLU A 161 -1.12 -6.32 -20.87
CA GLU A 161 -1.28 -6.48 -22.32
C GLU A 161 -0.17 -7.35 -22.94
N GLU A 162 1.08 -7.17 -22.51
CA GLU A 162 2.21 -7.96 -23.01
C GLU A 162 2.17 -9.42 -22.53
N LEU A 163 1.71 -9.65 -21.30
CA LEU A 163 1.55 -11.01 -20.78
C LEU A 163 0.34 -11.70 -21.41
N LYS A 164 -0.78 -11.01 -21.62
CA LYS A 164 -2.00 -11.59 -22.20
C LYS A 164 -1.74 -12.25 -23.56
N LYS A 165 -0.82 -11.71 -24.35
CA LYS A 165 -0.39 -12.26 -25.66
C LYS A 165 0.44 -13.55 -25.57
N ARG A 166 1.01 -13.84 -24.41
CA ARG A 166 2.04 -14.88 -24.21
C ARG A 166 1.65 -15.94 -23.19
N VAL A 167 0.60 -15.70 -22.41
CA VAL A 167 0.13 -16.64 -21.40
C VAL A 167 -0.63 -17.75 -22.10
N GLU A 168 -0.08 -18.95 -22.05
CA GLU A 168 -0.76 -20.18 -22.44
C GLU A 168 -1.53 -20.73 -21.24
N TRP A 169 -2.82 -20.96 -21.46
CA TRP A 169 -3.70 -21.53 -20.44
C TRP A 169 -3.87 -23.02 -20.70
N ASP A 170 -3.75 -23.83 -19.65
CA ASP A 170 -4.06 -25.25 -19.73
C ASP A 170 -5.54 -25.43 -20.09
N GLU A 171 -5.80 -26.10 -21.21
CA GLU A 171 -7.14 -26.36 -21.74
C GLU A 171 -8.02 -27.10 -20.73
N LYS A 172 -7.41 -27.92 -19.84
CA LYS A 172 -8.12 -28.67 -18.80
C LYS A 172 -8.74 -27.79 -17.72
N LEU A 173 -8.33 -26.53 -17.60
CA LEU A 173 -8.84 -25.64 -16.56
C LEU A 173 -10.27 -25.14 -16.84
N ASN A 174 -10.77 -25.28 -18.08
CA ASN A 174 -12.14 -24.92 -18.49
C ASN A 174 -12.64 -23.55 -18.00
N TYR A 175 -11.78 -22.52 -18.02
CA TYR A 175 -12.16 -21.13 -17.71
C TYR A 175 -12.52 -20.35 -18.96
N HIS A 176 -13.52 -19.46 -18.83
CA HIS A 176 -13.86 -18.47 -19.84
C HIS A 176 -12.74 -17.44 -19.99
N GLN A 177 -12.68 -16.77 -21.14
CA GLN A 177 -11.61 -15.81 -21.43
C GLN A 177 -11.62 -14.62 -20.45
N GLU A 178 -12.80 -14.15 -20.05
CA GLU A 178 -12.94 -13.07 -19.07
C GLU A 178 -12.37 -13.43 -17.70
N GLU A 179 -12.57 -14.67 -17.25
CA GLU A 179 -12.00 -15.16 -16.00
C GLU A 179 -10.48 -15.24 -16.09
N LYS A 180 -9.95 -15.74 -17.20
CA LYS A 180 -8.50 -15.78 -17.47
C LYS A 180 -7.88 -14.38 -17.42
N ASP A 181 -8.53 -13.43 -18.09
CA ASP A 181 -8.13 -12.02 -18.15
C ASP A 181 -8.13 -11.38 -16.76
N LEU A 182 -9.22 -11.56 -15.99
CA LEU A 182 -9.33 -11.07 -14.62
C LEU A 182 -8.23 -11.64 -13.72
N ARG A 183 -7.97 -12.95 -13.80
CA ARG A 183 -6.92 -13.61 -13.01
C ARG A 183 -5.54 -13.03 -13.34
N LEU A 184 -5.26 -12.80 -14.62
CA LEU A 184 -4.00 -12.19 -15.07
C LEU A 184 -3.87 -10.73 -14.62
N PHE A 185 -4.97 -9.96 -14.67
CA PHE A 185 -5.02 -8.60 -14.14
C PHE A 185 -4.65 -8.56 -12.65
N ILE A 186 -5.32 -9.38 -11.82
CA ILE A 186 -5.09 -9.44 -10.37
C ILE A 186 -3.67 -9.90 -10.08
N ALA A 187 -3.17 -10.93 -10.78
CA ALA A 187 -1.80 -11.41 -10.63
C ALA A 187 -0.75 -10.35 -11.00
N THR A 188 -1.01 -9.56 -12.04
CA THR A 188 -0.14 -8.46 -12.49
C THR A 188 -0.07 -7.37 -11.42
N HIS A 189 -1.22 -6.89 -10.93
CA HIS A 189 -1.27 -5.89 -9.86
C HIS A 189 -0.59 -6.38 -8.59
N LYS A 190 -0.88 -7.62 -8.16
CA LYS A 190 -0.28 -8.23 -6.98
C LYS A 190 1.25 -8.28 -7.06
N MET A 191 1.82 -8.58 -8.24
CA MET A 191 3.27 -8.74 -8.39
C MET A 191 4.02 -7.47 -8.76
N LEU A 192 3.42 -6.58 -9.56
CA LEU A 192 4.06 -5.35 -10.01
C LEU A 192 3.97 -4.25 -8.97
N LEU A 193 2.75 -3.94 -8.51
CA LEU A 193 2.49 -2.90 -7.51
C LEU A 193 2.79 -3.39 -6.09
N LYS A 194 2.98 -4.70 -5.90
CA LYS A 194 3.02 -5.34 -4.58
C LYS A 194 1.73 -5.09 -3.77
N SER A 195 0.60 -4.93 -4.48
CA SER A 195 -0.71 -4.73 -3.88
C SER A 195 -1.01 -5.80 -2.84
N ASN A 196 -1.41 -5.38 -1.64
CA ASN A 196 -1.92 -6.29 -0.62
C ASN A 196 -3.42 -6.55 -0.85
N LEU A 197 -4.05 -7.32 0.05
CA LEU A 197 -5.46 -7.68 -0.07
C LEU A 197 -6.39 -6.46 -0.24
N ALA A 198 -6.23 -5.42 0.59
CA ALA A 198 -7.03 -4.20 0.51
C ALA A 198 -6.94 -3.52 -0.87
N THR A 199 -5.71 -3.36 -1.38
CA THR A 199 -5.50 -2.76 -2.70
C THR A 199 -6.06 -3.66 -3.81
N LEU A 200 -5.91 -4.98 -3.72
CA LEU A 200 -6.49 -5.90 -4.71
C LEU A 200 -8.02 -5.88 -4.70
N ARG A 201 -8.66 -5.78 -3.53
CA ARG A 201 -10.12 -5.62 -3.39
C ARG A 201 -10.58 -4.37 -4.13
N TYR A 202 -9.97 -3.23 -3.84
CA TYR A 202 -10.31 -1.97 -4.50
C TYR A 202 -10.11 -2.03 -6.02
N ARG A 203 -8.95 -2.50 -6.50
CA ARG A 203 -8.68 -2.58 -7.95
C ARG A 203 -9.61 -3.56 -8.66
N THR A 204 -9.93 -4.69 -8.04
CA THR A 204 -10.88 -5.66 -8.61
C THR A 204 -12.31 -5.11 -8.59
N PHE A 205 -12.70 -4.42 -7.52
CA PHE A 205 -13.99 -3.75 -7.41
C PHE A 205 -14.19 -2.70 -8.51
N LEU A 206 -13.16 -1.90 -8.83
CA LEU A 206 -13.21 -0.95 -9.94
C LEU A 206 -13.35 -1.59 -11.33
N LEU A 207 -13.01 -2.87 -11.51
CA LEU A 207 -13.29 -3.56 -12.77
C LEU A 207 -14.78 -3.86 -12.93
N TYR A 208 -15.49 -4.13 -11.83
CA TYR A 208 -16.94 -4.35 -11.82
C TYR A 208 -17.71 -3.02 -11.85
N TYR A 209 -17.16 -1.98 -11.23
CA TYR A 209 -17.79 -0.66 -11.12
C TYR A 209 -16.80 0.45 -11.54
N PRO A 210 -16.51 0.62 -12.84
CA PRO A 210 -15.53 1.59 -13.34
C PRO A 210 -15.85 3.03 -12.95
N ASP A 211 -17.14 3.37 -12.87
CA ASP A 211 -17.61 4.72 -12.54
C ASP A 211 -17.62 5.01 -11.04
N TRP A 212 -17.19 4.07 -10.18
CA TRP A 212 -17.22 4.23 -8.72
C TRP A 212 -16.49 5.48 -8.23
N THR A 213 -15.39 5.86 -8.88
CA THR A 213 -14.60 7.04 -8.50
C THR A 213 -15.46 8.32 -8.53
N TYR A 214 -16.40 8.39 -9.48
CA TYR A 214 -17.31 9.52 -9.67
C TYR A 214 -18.78 9.07 -9.55
N ALA A 215 -19.05 8.11 -8.66
CA ALA A 215 -20.36 7.49 -8.53
C ALA A 215 -21.46 8.51 -8.25
N ASN A 216 -22.58 8.38 -8.95
CA ASN A 216 -23.80 9.10 -8.64
C ASN A 216 -24.60 8.36 -7.54
N SER A 217 -25.64 9.01 -7.03
CA SER A 217 -26.49 8.42 -5.97
C SER A 217 -27.15 7.11 -6.38
N GLU A 218 -27.44 6.90 -7.67
CA GLU A 218 -28.04 5.66 -8.18
C GLU A 218 -27.08 4.48 -8.03
N LEU A 219 -25.84 4.62 -8.53
CA LEU A 219 -24.80 3.60 -8.42
C LEU A 219 -24.45 3.31 -6.96
N ILE A 220 -24.38 4.34 -6.11
CA ILE A 220 -24.14 4.17 -4.66
C ILE A 220 -25.26 3.32 -4.04
N ASN A 221 -26.52 3.60 -4.35
CA ASN A 221 -27.66 2.86 -3.82
C ASN A 221 -27.73 1.42 -4.36
N GLU A 222 -27.38 1.20 -5.63
CA GLU A 222 -27.27 -0.13 -6.22
C GLU A 222 -26.24 -1.00 -5.48
N ILE A 223 -25.04 -0.46 -5.26
CA ILE A 223 -23.95 -1.15 -4.55
C ILE A 223 -24.34 -1.35 -3.09
N ALA A 224 -24.94 -0.35 -2.43
CA ALA A 224 -25.44 -0.48 -1.06
C ALA A 224 -26.45 -1.62 -0.93
N GLY A 225 -27.43 -1.68 -1.84
CA GLY A 225 -28.45 -2.74 -1.86
C GLY A 225 -27.89 -4.15 -2.08
N ASN A 226 -26.73 -4.26 -2.74
CA ASN A 226 -26.09 -5.52 -3.10
C ASN A 226 -24.76 -5.79 -2.37
N ILE A 227 -24.45 -5.04 -1.31
CA ILE A 227 -23.09 -5.00 -0.73
C ILE A 227 -22.55 -6.38 -0.33
N ALA A 228 -23.40 -7.27 0.22
CA ALA A 228 -23.00 -8.65 0.55
C ALA A 228 -22.55 -9.44 -0.69
N ARG A 229 -23.25 -9.28 -1.81
CA ARG A 229 -22.91 -9.93 -3.09
C ARG A 229 -21.63 -9.35 -3.67
N VAL A 230 -21.47 -8.03 -3.60
CA VAL A 230 -20.25 -7.34 -4.06
C VAL A 230 -19.02 -7.84 -3.31
N ILE A 231 -19.08 -7.88 -1.97
CA ILE A 231 -18.02 -8.40 -1.11
C ILE A 231 -17.64 -9.83 -1.52
N ASN A 232 -18.63 -10.73 -1.54
CA ASN A 232 -18.40 -12.14 -1.85
C ASN A 232 -17.82 -12.34 -3.25
N THR A 233 -18.29 -11.55 -4.22
CA THR A 233 -17.81 -11.62 -5.61
C THR A 233 -16.35 -11.21 -5.66
N VAL A 234 -15.99 -10.04 -5.13
CA VAL A 234 -14.62 -9.53 -5.19
C VAL A 234 -13.64 -10.44 -4.43
N ASP A 235 -13.99 -10.88 -3.23
CA ASP A 235 -13.12 -11.74 -2.43
C ASP A 235 -12.88 -13.10 -3.09
N TYR A 236 -13.92 -13.71 -3.67
CA TYR A 236 -13.77 -14.93 -4.45
C TYR A 236 -12.74 -14.76 -5.58
N GLN A 237 -12.72 -13.59 -6.25
CA GLN A 237 -11.76 -13.36 -7.33
C GLN A 237 -10.33 -13.14 -6.83
N VAL A 238 -10.16 -12.38 -5.76
CA VAL A 238 -8.84 -12.02 -5.22
C VAL A 238 -8.16 -13.21 -4.54
N GLU A 239 -8.94 -14.05 -3.88
CA GLU A 239 -8.44 -15.20 -3.11
C GLU A 239 -8.37 -16.50 -3.90
N HIS A 240 -8.81 -16.48 -5.16
CA HIS A 240 -8.86 -17.67 -6.00
C HIS A 240 -7.48 -18.37 -6.11
N PRO A 241 -7.38 -19.71 -5.89
CA PRO A 241 -6.11 -20.44 -5.92
C PRO A 241 -5.31 -20.29 -7.22
N LEU A 242 -6.00 -20.22 -8.36
CA LEU A 242 -5.37 -19.99 -9.66
C LEU A 242 -4.68 -18.62 -9.74
N THR A 243 -5.27 -17.57 -9.15
CA THR A 243 -4.64 -16.25 -9.07
C THR A 243 -3.31 -16.34 -8.33
N HIS A 244 -3.26 -17.09 -7.23
CA HIS A 244 -2.04 -17.30 -6.47
C HIS A 244 -0.96 -18.00 -7.30
N ARG A 245 -1.32 -19.10 -7.98
CA ARG A 245 -0.39 -19.84 -8.86
C ARG A 245 0.11 -18.98 -10.02
N LEU A 246 -0.77 -18.20 -10.63
CA LEU A 246 -0.42 -17.29 -11.71
C LEU A 246 0.52 -16.18 -11.24
N ALA A 247 0.26 -15.59 -10.07
CA ALA A 247 1.13 -14.58 -9.47
C ALA A 247 2.57 -15.09 -9.29
N LEU A 248 2.78 -16.36 -8.91
CA LEU A 248 4.12 -16.95 -8.84
C LEU A 248 4.83 -16.96 -10.19
N LYS A 249 4.12 -17.25 -11.29
CA LYS A 249 4.65 -17.22 -12.66
C LYS A 249 4.95 -15.78 -13.13
N VAL A 250 4.09 -14.84 -12.76
CA VAL A 250 4.21 -13.41 -13.12
C VAL A 250 5.34 -12.71 -12.35
N ARG A 251 5.69 -13.20 -11.14
CA ARG A 251 6.66 -12.57 -10.22
C ARG A 251 7.98 -12.16 -10.88
N ARG A 252 8.62 -13.07 -11.64
CA ARG A 252 9.91 -12.77 -12.29
C ARG A 252 9.77 -11.68 -13.34
N LYS A 253 8.67 -11.70 -14.11
CA LYS A 253 8.36 -10.69 -15.13
C LYS A 253 8.11 -9.33 -14.50
N ALA A 254 7.38 -9.27 -13.38
CA ALA A 254 7.16 -8.02 -12.63
C ALA A 254 8.46 -7.34 -12.20
N GLY A 255 9.56 -8.08 -12.00
CA GLY A 255 10.88 -7.51 -11.74
C GLY A 255 11.43 -6.73 -12.95
N VAL A 256 11.29 -7.30 -14.15
CA VAL A 256 11.72 -6.67 -15.41
C VAL A 256 10.96 -5.37 -15.67
N PHE A 257 9.63 -5.39 -15.53
CA PHE A 257 8.80 -4.19 -15.74
C PHE A 257 9.06 -3.09 -14.70
N ARG A 258 9.41 -3.44 -13.46
CA ARG A 258 9.86 -2.45 -12.46
C ARG A 258 11.17 -1.77 -12.85
N VAL A 259 12.15 -2.54 -13.33
CA VAL A 259 13.42 -1.97 -13.80
C VAL A 259 13.19 -1.08 -15.01
N LEU A 260 12.32 -1.48 -15.93
CA LEU A 260 11.93 -0.67 -17.09
C LEU A 260 11.26 0.64 -16.65
N LEU A 261 10.33 0.59 -15.68
CA LEU A 261 9.69 1.78 -15.12
C LEU A 261 10.73 2.72 -14.52
N ASP A 262 11.70 2.19 -13.78
CA ASP A 262 12.78 2.98 -13.21
C ASP A 262 13.66 3.61 -14.29
N VAL A 263 13.98 2.89 -15.37
CA VAL A 263 14.72 3.46 -16.51
C VAL A 263 13.92 4.62 -17.14
N ILE A 264 12.64 4.41 -17.45
CA ILE A 264 11.75 5.43 -18.03
C ILE A 264 11.69 6.69 -17.16
N LYS A 265 11.57 6.53 -15.84
CA LYS A 265 11.45 7.65 -14.90
C LYS A 265 12.75 8.43 -14.71
N ASN A 266 13.89 7.77 -14.81
CA ASN A 266 15.19 8.40 -14.53
C ASN A 266 15.95 8.83 -15.80
N ASP A 267 15.45 8.50 -16.98
CA ASP A 267 16.08 8.84 -18.26
C ASP A 267 15.28 9.92 -19.00
N ASN A 268 15.82 11.15 -19.03
CA ASN A 268 15.20 12.27 -19.73
C ASN A 268 15.11 12.02 -21.25
N ASN A 269 16.06 11.30 -21.85
CA ASN A 269 16.11 11.03 -23.28
C ASN A 269 15.80 9.56 -23.63
N PHE A 270 14.82 8.98 -22.94
CA PHE A 270 14.41 7.58 -23.13
C PHE A 270 14.14 7.19 -24.59
N GLN A 271 13.71 8.13 -25.44
CA GLN A 271 13.48 7.87 -26.87
C GLN A 271 14.77 7.51 -27.62
N GLU A 272 15.89 8.18 -27.35
CA GLU A 272 17.20 7.78 -27.89
C GLU A 272 17.66 6.47 -27.27
N THR A 273 17.51 6.32 -25.95
CA THR A 273 17.95 5.13 -25.22
C THR A 273 17.27 3.87 -25.71
N VAL A 274 15.95 3.87 -25.92
CA VAL A 274 15.23 2.69 -26.41
C VAL A 274 15.53 2.37 -27.88
N SER A 275 16.06 3.34 -28.63
CA SER A 275 16.45 3.18 -30.03
C SER A 275 17.86 2.58 -30.19
N ASN A 276 18.66 2.55 -29.11
CA ASN A 276 20.01 2.01 -29.09
C ASN A 276 20.14 0.91 -28.02
N VAL A 277 20.33 -0.33 -28.47
CA VAL A 277 20.42 -1.51 -27.58
C VAL A 277 21.51 -1.36 -26.52
N GLU A 278 22.70 -0.86 -26.87
CA GLU A 278 23.79 -0.68 -25.90
C GLU A 278 23.47 0.41 -24.87
N ALA A 279 22.78 1.48 -25.29
CA ALA A 279 22.35 2.53 -24.39
C ALA A 279 21.29 2.01 -23.40
N LEU A 280 20.32 1.24 -23.90
CA LEU A 280 19.31 0.60 -23.08
C LEU A 280 19.91 -0.37 -22.07
N ASP A 281 20.84 -1.22 -22.50
CA ASP A 281 21.52 -2.19 -21.62
C ASP A 281 22.28 -1.48 -20.49
N LYS A 282 23.01 -0.41 -20.79
CA LYS A 282 23.69 0.42 -19.78
C LYS A 282 22.69 1.06 -18.80
N ALA A 283 21.56 1.57 -19.29
CA ALA A 283 20.52 2.17 -18.45
C ALA A 283 19.88 1.13 -17.51
N VAL A 284 19.60 -0.08 -18.02
CA VAL A 284 19.08 -1.21 -17.26
C VAL A 284 20.08 -1.66 -16.20
N GLU A 285 21.35 -1.83 -16.55
CA GLU A 285 22.41 -2.22 -15.60
C GLU A 285 22.55 -1.20 -14.47
N LYS A 286 22.56 0.10 -14.81
CA LYS A 286 22.59 1.20 -13.85
C LYS A 286 21.39 1.16 -12.89
N SER A 287 20.19 0.94 -13.43
CA SER A 287 18.96 0.81 -12.64
C SER A 287 19.01 -0.39 -11.69
N LEU A 288 19.45 -1.56 -12.18
CA LEU A 288 19.61 -2.78 -11.40
C LEU A 288 20.61 -2.62 -10.25
N LYS A 289 21.78 -2.03 -10.51
CA LYS A 289 22.78 -1.75 -9.47
C LYS A 289 22.21 -0.83 -8.39
N LYS A 290 21.60 0.29 -8.80
CA LYS A 290 20.95 1.26 -7.90
C LYS A 290 19.90 0.57 -7.00
N ASN A 291 19.00 -0.22 -7.59
CA ASN A 291 17.93 -0.89 -6.87
C ASN A 291 18.45 -1.96 -5.91
N THR A 292 19.49 -2.69 -6.31
CA THR A 292 20.15 -3.69 -5.46
C THR A 292 20.80 -3.03 -4.24
N ASP A 293 21.47 -1.89 -4.43
CA ASP A 293 22.09 -1.14 -3.33
C ASP A 293 21.06 -0.56 -2.37
N ILE A 294 19.97 0.01 -2.89
CA ILE A 294 18.84 0.51 -2.08
C ILE A 294 18.23 -0.65 -1.27
N PHE A 295 17.98 -1.79 -1.91
CA PHE A 295 17.44 -2.98 -1.26
C PHE A 295 18.36 -3.48 -0.14
N ARG A 296 19.67 -3.63 -0.41
CA ARG A 296 20.65 -4.05 0.61
C ARG A 296 20.71 -3.08 1.80
N LYS A 297 20.72 -1.77 1.53
CA LYS A 297 20.70 -0.73 2.57
C LYS A 297 19.41 -0.79 3.40
N LYS A 298 18.25 -0.94 2.75
CA LYS A 298 16.94 -1.06 3.44
C LYS A 298 16.89 -2.32 4.28
N LEU A 299 17.27 -3.48 3.73
CA LEU A 299 17.29 -4.77 4.42
C LEU A 299 18.17 -4.71 5.67
N LYS A 300 19.41 -4.21 5.56
CA LYS A 300 20.32 -4.07 6.70
C LYS A 300 19.72 -3.16 7.77
N ARG A 301 19.14 -2.02 7.38
CA ARG A 301 18.48 -1.09 8.33
C ARG A 301 17.28 -1.75 9.03
N THR A 302 16.44 -2.47 8.30
CA THR A 302 15.27 -3.17 8.87
C THR A 302 15.71 -4.28 9.83
N ALA A 303 16.69 -5.11 9.45
CA ALA A 303 17.22 -6.16 10.31
C ALA A 303 17.79 -5.59 11.63
N VAL A 304 18.66 -4.57 11.54
CA VAL A 304 19.24 -3.91 12.72
C VAL A 304 18.15 -3.32 13.61
N ARG A 305 17.12 -2.68 13.04
CA ARG A 305 16.00 -2.12 13.81
C ARG A 305 15.14 -3.19 14.47
N ALA A 306 14.90 -4.32 13.81
CA ALA A 306 14.15 -5.44 14.38
C ALA A 306 14.89 -6.04 15.59
N VAL A 307 16.20 -6.24 15.47
CA VAL A 307 17.07 -6.70 16.57
C VAL A 307 17.03 -5.71 17.73
N LEU A 308 17.22 -4.40 17.46
CA LEU A 308 17.14 -3.35 18.48
C LEU A 308 15.76 -3.30 19.16
N PHE A 309 14.67 -3.41 18.39
CA PHE A 309 13.32 -3.39 18.92
C PHE A 309 13.03 -4.58 19.85
N LEU A 310 13.42 -5.79 19.44
CA LEU A 310 13.28 -6.98 20.27
C LEU A 310 14.12 -6.88 21.54
N PHE A 311 15.34 -6.33 21.45
CA PHE A 311 16.16 -6.06 22.61
C PHE A 311 15.49 -5.06 23.57
N ILE A 312 14.99 -3.93 23.08
CA ILE A 312 14.33 -2.90 23.91
C ILE A 312 13.07 -3.45 24.57
N THR A 313 12.23 -4.18 23.84
CA THR A 313 10.98 -4.74 24.38
C THR A 313 11.26 -5.81 25.43
N LYS A 314 12.27 -6.68 25.22
CA LYS A 314 12.72 -7.65 26.23
C LYS A 314 13.31 -6.98 27.46
N MET A 315 14.13 -5.95 27.28
CA MET A 315 14.68 -5.17 28.39
C MET A 315 13.56 -4.49 29.20
N PHE A 316 12.55 -3.92 28.54
CA PHE A 316 11.43 -3.27 29.22
C PHE A 316 10.58 -4.28 30.01
N LEU A 317 10.26 -5.44 29.41
CA LEU A 317 9.55 -6.52 30.10
C LEU A 317 10.36 -7.04 31.30
N ALA A 318 11.67 -7.22 31.12
CA ALA A 318 12.56 -7.65 32.18
C ALA A 318 12.59 -6.66 33.34
N LEU A 319 12.67 -5.35 33.06
CA LEU A 319 12.70 -4.32 34.10
C LEU A 319 11.36 -4.14 34.84
N ILE A 320 10.22 -4.28 34.16
CA ILE A 320 8.90 -4.04 34.74
C ILE A 320 8.30 -5.28 35.41
N MET A 321 8.54 -6.45 34.83
CA MET A 321 7.93 -7.70 35.30
C MET A 321 8.95 -8.59 35.99
N GLU A 322 10.06 -8.91 35.31
CA GLU A 322 11.00 -9.94 35.79
C GLU A 322 11.79 -9.47 37.01
N VAL A 323 12.29 -8.23 37.02
CA VAL A 323 13.06 -7.67 38.14
C VAL A 323 12.21 -7.53 39.42
N PRO A 324 10.99 -6.96 39.39
CA PRO A 324 10.13 -6.93 40.58
C PRO A 324 9.69 -8.32 41.03
N TYR A 325 9.42 -9.23 40.10
CA TYR A 325 9.07 -10.62 40.42
C TYR A 325 10.21 -11.34 41.16
N ASP A 326 11.44 -11.26 40.63
CA ASP A 326 12.63 -11.85 41.24
C ASP A 326 12.91 -11.25 42.62
N TYR A 327 12.78 -9.92 42.75
CA TYR A 327 13.04 -9.24 44.01
C TYR A 327 11.97 -9.54 45.08
N LEU A 328 10.67 -9.49 44.73
CA LEU A 328 9.57 -9.63 45.69
C LEU A 328 9.31 -11.08 46.10
N ILE A 329 9.45 -12.06 45.19
CA ILE A 329 9.11 -13.46 45.45
C ILE A 329 10.34 -14.27 45.85
N HIS A 330 11.48 -14.05 45.17
CA HIS A 330 12.69 -14.84 45.39
C HIS A 330 13.72 -14.16 46.30
N GLY A 331 13.52 -12.87 46.64
CA GLY A 331 14.38 -12.10 47.53
C GLY A 331 15.79 -11.81 46.98
N ARG A 332 16.07 -12.16 45.71
CA ARG A 332 17.36 -11.94 45.05
C ARG A 332 17.18 -11.82 43.54
N LEU A 333 18.07 -11.06 42.90
CA LEU A 333 18.08 -10.92 41.45
C LEU A 333 18.92 -12.02 40.80
N PHE A 334 18.32 -12.75 39.86
CA PHE A 334 19.03 -13.76 39.07
C PHE A 334 19.62 -13.13 37.81
N PHE A 335 20.76 -12.45 37.97
CA PHE A 335 21.40 -11.69 36.88
C PHE A 335 21.73 -12.53 35.63
N VAL A 336 22.15 -13.78 35.79
CA VAL A 336 22.52 -14.66 34.66
C VAL A 336 21.28 -15.03 33.81
N PRO A 337 20.19 -15.59 34.38
CA PRO A 337 18.94 -15.79 33.66
C PRO A 337 18.39 -14.53 32.98
N LEU A 338 18.40 -13.39 33.69
CA LEU A 338 17.93 -12.11 33.18
C LEU A 338 18.73 -11.67 31.94
N LEU A 339 20.06 -11.76 32.01
CA LEU A 339 20.95 -11.38 30.93
C LEU A 339 20.80 -12.29 29.71
N ILE A 340 20.65 -13.61 29.93
CA ILE A 340 20.38 -14.57 28.87
C ILE A 340 19.02 -14.26 28.21
N ASN A 341 17.95 -14.03 28.96
CA ASN A 341 16.62 -13.77 28.41
C ASN A 341 16.57 -12.46 27.59
N ILE A 342 17.34 -11.45 27.99
CA ILE A 342 17.43 -10.17 27.27
C ILE A 342 18.29 -10.29 26.00
N LEU A 343 19.46 -10.94 26.07
CA LEU A 343 20.45 -10.95 24.98
C LEU A 343 20.30 -12.10 23.99
N PHE A 344 19.78 -13.25 24.42
CA PHE A 344 19.68 -14.44 23.57
C PHE A 344 18.81 -14.22 22.33
N PRO A 345 17.59 -13.63 22.40
CA PRO A 345 16.76 -13.44 21.20
C PRO A 345 17.40 -12.50 20.16
N PRO A 346 17.97 -11.33 20.53
CA PRO A 346 18.72 -10.47 19.60
C PRO A 346 19.95 -11.15 18.99
N LEU A 347 20.72 -11.91 19.77
CA LEU A 347 21.92 -12.61 19.30
C LEU A 347 21.58 -13.72 18.30
N LEU A 348 20.52 -14.49 18.57
CA LEU A 348 20.03 -15.52 17.66
C LEU A 348 19.61 -14.92 16.31
N LEU A 349 18.92 -13.79 16.33
CA LEU A 349 18.51 -13.08 15.11
C LEU A 349 19.67 -12.39 14.37
N ALA A 350 20.76 -12.06 15.04
CA ALA A 350 21.95 -11.52 14.39
C ALA A 350 22.76 -12.63 13.67
N PHE A 351 22.58 -13.88 14.06
CA PHE A 351 23.27 -15.04 13.51
C PHE A 351 22.53 -15.66 12.30
N ILE A 352 21.20 -15.53 12.25
CA ILE A 352 20.34 -15.93 11.11
C ILE A 352 20.33 -14.82 10.06
#